data_AF-A0A7S3F284-F1
#
_entry.id   AF-A0A7S3F284-F1
#
_cell.length_a   1.000
_cell.length_b   1.000
_cell.length_c   1.000
_cell.angle_alpha   90.00
_cell.angle_beta   90.00
_cell.angle_gamma   90.00
#
_symmetry.space_group_name_H-M   'P 1'
#
loop_
_entity.id
_entity.type
_entity.pdbx_description
1 polymer ?
#
loop_
_entity_poly.entity_id
_entity_poly.type
_entity_poly.pdbx_seq_one_letter_code
_entity_poly.pdbx_strand_id
1 'polypeptide(L)'
;DWVLEMWGYAIAAASLGIRHKIIPSFQIEPNAYARTPEDFHQRSYIFHYTYGIEYKLSGQPQGFNTIGEWSLDKRHYGGAYPPPNLEAPPEAANPSTKWLWRAWNEAMAKEPAWPDTNAMGTVGWRRESISSADIRKSTLCMAVLGTRWTWAGIKEFAFLDAGVLKTPWGEGKWGVALRPKGMAECAPPAECLFADFSSAAHHLSFQLPNRFKSLRVGDGEEVTGKRLTDAGKEM
;
A
#
# COMPACT_ATOMS: atom_id res chain seq x y z
N ASP A 1 -15.74 20.68 9.09
CA ASP A 1 -14.97 19.57 9.71
C ASP A 1 -16.00 18.71 10.39
N TRP A 2 -16.23 17.51 9.88
CA TRP A 2 -17.36 16.66 10.27
C TRP A 2 -17.33 16.31 11.76
N VAL A 3 -16.15 16.25 12.37
CA VAL A 3 -16.01 16.00 13.81
C VAL A 3 -16.56 17.19 14.61
N LEU A 4 -16.24 18.42 14.21
CA LEU A 4 -16.79 19.63 14.84
C LEU A 4 -18.31 19.73 14.67
N GLU A 5 -18.83 19.30 13.51
CA GLU A 5 -20.27 19.25 13.25
C GLU A 5 -20.98 18.23 14.15
N MET A 6 -20.39 17.05 14.37
CA MET A 6 -20.92 16.06 15.31
C MET A 6 -20.93 16.57 16.76
N TRP A 7 -19.86 17.24 17.19
CA TRP A 7 -19.81 17.88 18.51
C TRP A 7 -20.84 18.99 18.64
N GLY A 8 -20.96 19.85 17.63
CA GLY A 8 -21.95 20.92 17.59
C GLY A 8 -23.37 20.39 17.70
N TYR A 9 -23.70 19.35 16.93
CA TYR A 9 -25.00 18.67 17.02
C TYR A 9 -25.24 18.11 18.43
N ALA A 10 -24.28 17.38 19.00
CA ALA A 10 -24.43 16.76 20.31
C ALA A 10 -24.66 17.80 21.42
N ILE A 11 -23.90 18.90 21.42
CA ILE A 11 -24.04 20.00 22.38
C ILE A 11 -25.40 20.69 22.20
N ALA A 12 -25.80 20.99 20.97
CA ALA A 12 -27.07 21.63 20.68
C ALA A 12 -28.25 20.74 21.11
N ALA A 13 -28.22 19.46 20.74
CA ALA A 13 -29.23 18.47 21.13
C ALA A 13 -29.36 18.37 22.66
N ALA A 14 -28.24 18.31 23.38
CA ALA A 14 -28.23 18.31 24.84
C ALA A 14 -28.82 19.61 25.42
N SER A 15 -28.45 20.77 24.88
CA SER A 15 -28.94 22.08 25.34
C SER A 15 -30.46 22.26 25.17
N LEU A 16 -31.05 21.59 24.18
CA LEU A 16 -32.48 21.57 23.89
C LEU A 16 -33.23 20.39 24.55
N GLY A 17 -32.54 19.55 25.32
CA GLY A 17 -33.15 18.39 25.99
C GLY A 17 -33.56 17.25 25.05
N ILE A 18 -33.03 17.20 23.82
CA ILE A 18 -33.26 16.11 22.87
C ILE A 18 -32.63 14.82 23.40
N ARG A 19 -33.37 13.71 23.31
CA ARG A 19 -32.92 12.38 23.74
C ARG A 19 -32.88 11.43 22.55
N HIS A 20 -31.87 10.56 22.52
CA HIS A 20 -31.69 9.56 21.47
C HIS A 20 -31.90 8.15 22.02
N LYS A 21 -32.52 7.28 21.23
CA LYS A 21 -32.54 5.84 21.49
C LYS A 21 -31.30 5.23 20.84
N ILE A 22 -30.40 4.67 21.64
CA ILE A 22 -29.28 3.89 21.14
C ILE A 22 -29.81 2.51 20.74
N ILE A 23 -29.56 2.13 19.49
CA ILE A 23 -29.83 0.79 18.98
C ILE A 23 -28.50 0.03 18.98
N PRO A 24 -28.28 -0.90 19.92
CA PRO A 24 -27.07 -1.71 19.94
C PRO A 24 -26.95 -2.48 18.62
N SER A 25 -25.73 -2.55 18.08
CA SER A 25 -25.47 -3.18 16.78
C SER A 25 -26.15 -2.50 15.59
N PHE A 26 -26.60 -1.24 15.67
CA PHE A 26 -27.04 -0.57 14.43
C PHE A 26 -25.88 -0.38 13.45
N GLN A 27 -24.71 -0.03 13.99
CA GLN A 27 -23.48 0.19 13.25
C GLN A 27 -22.31 -0.53 13.93
N ILE A 28 -21.38 -1.06 13.14
CA ILE A 28 -20.04 -1.50 13.58
C ILE A 28 -18.96 -0.69 12.86
N GLU A 29 -17.87 -0.38 13.55
CA GLU A 29 -16.69 0.31 13.00
C GLU A 29 -15.41 -0.47 13.36
N PRO A 30 -15.16 -1.61 12.70
CA PRO A 30 -14.03 -2.46 13.04
C PRO A 30 -12.73 -1.96 12.38
N ASN A 31 -11.60 -2.34 13.00
CA ASN A 31 -10.25 -2.19 12.45
C ASN A 31 -9.51 -3.54 12.57
N ALA A 32 -8.23 -3.59 12.22
CA ALA A 32 -7.44 -4.83 12.26
C ALA A 32 -7.31 -5.46 13.67
N TYR A 33 -7.49 -4.68 14.74
CA TYR A 33 -7.47 -5.13 16.14
C TYR A 33 -8.87 -5.44 16.71
N ALA A 34 -9.93 -5.21 15.93
CA ALA A 34 -11.28 -5.42 16.42
C ALA A 34 -11.54 -6.90 16.74
N ARG A 35 -12.14 -7.14 17.91
CA ARG A 35 -12.65 -8.45 18.32
C ARG A 35 -14.07 -8.64 17.82
N THR A 36 -14.23 -8.65 16.50
CA THR A 36 -15.54 -8.75 15.86
C THR A 36 -16.06 -10.20 15.93
N PRO A 37 -17.28 -10.44 16.43
CA PRO A 37 -17.91 -11.77 16.37
C PRO A 37 -18.11 -12.24 14.91
N GLU A 38 -18.06 -13.55 14.67
CA GLU A 38 -18.29 -14.12 13.32
C GLU A 38 -19.65 -13.72 12.73
N ASP A 39 -20.69 -13.67 13.57
CA ASP A 39 -22.07 -13.37 13.18
C ASP A 39 -22.40 -11.88 13.20
N PHE A 40 -21.41 -10.98 13.29
CA PHE A 40 -21.65 -9.53 13.38
C PHE A 40 -22.53 -9.01 12.23
N HIS A 41 -22.36 -9.56 11.03
CA HIS A 41 -23.08 -9.17 9.82
C HIS A 41 -24.57 -9.52 9.84
N GLN A 42 -25.02 -10.35 10.79
CA GLN A 42 -26.44 -10.67 11.02
C GLN A 42 -27.11 -9.69 11.99
N ARG A 43 -26.30 -8.92 12.74
CA ARG A 43 -26.75 -8.02 13.79
C ARG A 43 -26.57 -6.56 13.41
N SER A 44 -25.49 -6.28 12.67
CA SER A 44 -25.10 -4.94 12.20
C SER A 44 -25.77 -4.57 10.89
N TYR A 45 -26.49 -3.45 10.89
CA TYR A 45 -27.11 -2.89 9.68
C TYR A 45 -26.11 -2.06 8.86
N ILE A 46 -25.18 -1.37 9.54
CA ILE A 46 -24.19 -0.50 8.91
C ILE A 46 -22.78 -1.00 9.25
N PHE A 47 -21.95 -1.19 8.21
CA PHE A 47 -20.50 -1.33 8.34
C PHE A 47 -19.87 0.04 8.07
N HIS A 48 -19.38 0.70 9.12
CA HIS A 48 -18.67 1.96 8.98
C HIS A 48 -17.18 1.70 8.71
N TYR A 49 -16.77 1.95 7.47
CA TYR A 49 -15.39 1.79 7.04
C TYR A 49 -14.64 3.13 7.03
N THR A 50 -14.06 3.46 8.19
CA THR A 50 -13.35 4.73 8.42
C THR A 50 -11.85 4.61 8.16
N TYR A 51 -11.21 3.62 8.77
CA TYR A 51 -9.76 3.48 8.81
C TYR A 51 -9.28 2.37 7.88
N GLY A 52 -8.05 2.52 7.38
CA GLY A 52 -7.31 1.44 6.74
C GLY A 52 -7.24 0.22 7.65
N ILE A 53 -7.39 -0.96 7.05
CA ILE A 53 -7.29 -2.25 7.73
C ILE A 53 -5.97 -2.89 7.29
N GLU A 54 -5.05 -2.97 8.25
CA GLU A 54 -3.63 -3.16 7.97
C GLU A 54 -3.13 -4.43 8.64
N TYR A 55 -2.50 -5.31 7.86
CA TYR A 55 -1.92 -6.56 8.35
C TYR A 55 -0.53 -6.78 7.73
N LYS A 56 0.34 -7.46 8.47
CA LYS A 56 1.43 -8.22 7.84
C LYS A 56 0.82 -9.42 7.12
N LEU A 57 1.49 -9.94 6.09
CA LEU A 57 1.08 -11.16 5.41
C LEU A 57 1.10 -12.39 6.35
N SER A 58 1.87 -12.33 7.44
CA SER A 58 1.82 -13.31 8.53
C SER A 58 0.51 -13.29 9.35
N GLY A 59 -0.34 -12.28 9.15
CA GLY A 59 -1.60 -12.10 9.87
C GLY A 59 -1.50 -11.26 11.14
N GLN A 60 -0.33 -10.70 11.46
CA GLN A 60 -0.19 -9.74 12.55
C GLN A 60 -0.86 -8.40 12.17
N PRO A 61 -1.83 -7.89 12.94
CA PRO A 61 -2.39 -6.55 12.73
C PRO A 61 -1.31 -5.47 12.81
N GLN A 62 -1.43 -4.40 12.02
CA GLN A 62 -0.55 -3.24 12.08
C GLN A 62 -1.24 -2.05 12.73
N GLY A 63 -0.43 -1.18 13.35
CA GLY A 63 -0.87 -0.04 14.13
C GLY A 63 -1.54 1.05 13.31
N PHE A 64 -2.14 2.02 14.00
CA PHE A 64 -2.68 3.21 13.36
C PHE A 64 -1.57 3.95 12.57
N ASN A 65 -1.90 4.46 11.38
CA ASN A 65 -0.99 5.15 10.47
C ASN A 65 0.19 4.31 9.95
N THR A 66 0.13 2.99 10.04
CA THR A 66 1.12 2.08 9.46
C THR A 66 0.51 1.28 8.32
N ILE A 67 0.96 1.48 7.09
CA ILE A 67 0.51 0.70 5.93
C ILE A 67 1.05 -0.73 6.04
N GLY A 68 0.16 -1.71 6.06
CA GLY A 68 0.47 -3.12 6.14
C GLY A 68 0.99 -3.70 4.82
N GLU A 69 1.60 -4.89 4.91
CA GLU A 69 1.97 -5.67 3.72
C GLU A 69 0.72 -6.13 2.95
N TRP A 70 -0.35 -6.44 3.70
CA TRP A 70 -1.71 -6.46 3.21
C TRP A 70 -2.45 -5.25 3.79
N SER A 71 -3.05 -4.46 2.94
CA SER A 71 -3.74 -3.22 3.30
C SER A 71 -5.01 -3.06 2.48
N LEU A 72 -6.12 -2.90 3.19
CA LEU A 72 -7.37 -2.47 2.61
C LEU A 72 -7.70 -1.07 3.14
N ASP A 73 -7.35 -0.07 2.34
CA ASP A 73 -7.57 1.36 2.62
C ASP A 73 -8.18 2.08 1.40
N LYS A 74 -9.36 2.69 1.54
CA LYS A 74 -9.98 3.50 0.47
C LYS A 74 -9.08 4.63 -0.04
N ARG A 75 -8.21 5.15 0.83
CA ARG A 75 -7.30 6.27 0.52
C ARG A 75 -6.25 5.89 -0.51
N HIS A 76 -5.94 4.60 -0.65
CA HIS A 76 -5.02 4.10 -1.66
C HIS A 76 -5.48 4.35 -3.09
N TYR A 77 -6.81 4.31 -3.30
CA TYR A 77 -7.38 4.46 -4.63
C TYR A 77 -7.61 5.93 -4.99
N GLY A 78 -7.76 6.82 -3.99
CA GLY A 78 -7.94 8.25 -4.22
C GLY A 78 -9.15 8.52 -5.10
N GLY A 79 -8.90 9.03 -6.32
CA GLY A 79 -9.91 9.24 -7.36
C GLY A 79 -10.06 8.09 -8.37
N ALA A 80 -9.24 7.04 -8.26
CA ALA A 80 -9.31 5.84 -9.08
C ALA A 80 -10.15 4.75 -8.42
N TYR A 81 -10.48 3.71 -9.19
CA TYR A 81 -11.17 2.52 -8.71
C TYR A 81 -10.15 1.48 -8.21
N PRO A 82 -10.49 0.65 -7.21
CA PRO A 82 -9.70 -0.54 -6.88
C PRO A 82 -9.67 -1.52 -8.05
N PRO A 83 -8.58 -2.27 -8.26
CA PRO A 83 -8.57 -3.32 -9.26
C PRO A 83 -9.46 -4.48 -8.86
N PRO A 84 -10.05 -5.22 -9.83
CA PRO A 84 -10.79 -6.43 -9.52
C PRO A 84 -9.85 -7.50 -8.95
N ASN A 85 -10.43 -8.51 -8.28
CA ASN A 85 -9.72 -9.67 -7.73
C ASN A 85 -8.66 -9.32 -6.67
N LEU A 86 -9.04 -8.51 -5.68
CA LEU A 86 -8.15 -8.15 -4.56
C LEU A 86 -7.67 -9.38 -3.81
N GLU A 87 -6.39 -9.40 -3.42
CA GLU A 87 -5.82 -10.49 -2.62
C GLU A 87 -6.58 -10.71 -1.31
N ALA A 88 -6.81 -11.98 -0.98
CA ALA A 88 -7.42 -12.34 0.29
C ALA A 88 -6.58 -11.83 1.48
N PRO A 89 -7.23 -11.39 2.57
CA PRO A 89 -6.51 -11.07 3.80
C PRO A 89 -5.82 -12.32 4.36
N PRO A 90 -4.81 -12.15 5.22
CA PRO A 90 -4.19 -13.26 5.93
C PRO A 90 -5.23 -14.10 6.70
N GLU A 91 -4.95 -15.40 6.87
CA GLU A 91 -5.91 -16.31 7.52
C GLU A 91 -6.27 -15.88 8.96
N ALA A 92 -5.32 -15.28 9.69
CA ALA A 92 -5.55 -14.78 11.04
C ALA A 92 -6.32 -13.45 11.10
N ALA A 93 -6.68 -12.83 9.97
CA ALA A 93 -7.46 -11.60 9.94
C ALA A 93 -8.83 -11.80 10.57
N ASN A 94 -9.35 -10.75 11.21
CA ASN A 94 -10.62 -10.85 11.94
C ASN A 94 -11.82 -11.00 10.99
N PRO A 95 -12.99 -11.46 11.49
CA PRO A 95 -14.16 -11.74 10.67
C PRO A 95 -14.66 -10.54 9.86
N SER A 96 -14.59 -9.33 10.43
CA SER A 96 -14.99 -8.10 9.75
C SER A 96 -14.08 -7.75 8.56
N THR A 97 -12.77 -7.98 8.68
CA THR A 97 -11.83 -7.81 7.57
C THR A 97 -12.15 -8.77 6.43
N LYS A 98 -12.31 -10.06 6.75
CA LYS A 98 -12.66 -11.09 5.76
C LYS A 98 -13.99 -10.77 5.09
N TRP A 99 -14.98 -10.29 5.84
CA TRP A 99 -16.28 -9.89 5.32
C TRP A 99 -16.19 -8.68 4.38
N LEU A 100 -15.49 -7.61 4.78
CA LEU A 100 -15.36 -6.40 3.96
C LEU A 100 -14.64 -6.69 2.64
N TRP A 101 -13.56 -7.47 2.70
CA TRP A 101 -12.85 -7.92 1.50
C TRP A 101 -13.77 -8.70 0.54
N ARG A 102 -14.58 -9.64 1.05
CA ARG A 102 -15.57 -10.37 0.22
C ARG A 102 -16.59 -9.42 -0.38
N ALA A 103 -17.13 -8.50 0.39
CA ALA A 103 -18.13 -7.53 -0.08
C ALA A 103 -17.61 -6.66 -1.22
N TRP A 104 -16.34 -6.20 -1.13
CA TRP A 104 -15.70 -5.44 -2.20
C TRP A 104 -15.55 -6.28 -3.47
N ASN A 105 -14.97 -7.48 -3.36
CA ASN A 105 -14.76 -8.35 -4.52
C ASN A 105 -16.09 -8.80 -5.15
N GLU A 106 -17.12 -9.08 -4.35
CA GLU A 106 -18.46 -9.43 -4.84
C GLU A 106 -19.08 -8.28 -5.63
N ALA A 107 -19.00 -7.05 -5.11
CA ALA A 107 -19.52 -5.87 -5.80
C ALA A 107 -18.81 -5.63 -7.14
N MET A 108 -17.48 -5.71 -7.17
CA MET A 108 -16.70 -5.55 -8.40
C MET A 108 -17.01 -6.66 -9.42
N ALA A 109 -17.14 -7.91 -8.97
CA ALA A 109 -17.44 -9.04 -9.86
C ALA A 109 -18.85 -8.95 -10.49
N LYS A 110 -19.77 -8.20 -9.86
CA LYS A 110 -21.14 -7.99 -10.35
C LYS A 110 -21.27 -6.79 -11.30
N GLU A 111 -20.21 -6.04 -11.53
CA GLU A 111 -20.19 -4.90 -12.45
C GLU A 111 -19.34 -5.26 -13.70
N PRO A 112 -19.97 -5.65 -14.82
CA PRO A 112 -19.25 -6.06 -16.02
C PRO A 112 -18.40 -4.96 -16.66
N ALA A 113 -18.72 -3.69 -16.41
CA ALA A 113 -17.98 -2.55 -16.92
C ALA A 113 -17.07 -1.92 -15.85
N TRP A 114 -16.54 -2.72 -14.91
CA TRP A 114 -15.64 -2.23 -13.88
C TRP A 114 -14.40 -1.55 -14.49
N PRO A 115 -14.12 -0.27 -14.18
CA PRO A 115 -13.06 0.47 -14.85
C PRO A 115 -11.67 -0.11 -14.61
N ASP A 116 -10.84 -0.06 -15.66
CA ASP A 116 -9.42 -0.30 -15.53
C ASP A 116 -8.76 0.76 -14.63
N THR A 117 -7.71 0.35 -13.94
CA THR A 117 -7.02 1.19 -12.96
C THR A 117 -5.55 0.82 -12.92
N ASN A 118 -4.68 1.79 -12.67
CA ASN A 118 -3.26 1.55 -12.37
C ASN A 118 -3.01 1.37 -10.86
N ALA A 119 -4.04 1.55 -10.01
CA ALA A 119 -3.92 1.30 -8.59
C ALA A 119 -3.57 -0.17 -8.30
N MET A 120 -2.75 -0.38 -7.26
CA MET A 120 -2.42 -1.71 -6.73
C MET A 120 -3.62 -2.33 -6.03
N GLY A 121 -3.59 -3.64 -5.77
CA GLY A 121 -4.65 -4.37 -5.06
C GLY A 121 -4.59 -4.13 -3.56
N THR A 122 -4.74 -5.18 -2.76
CA THR A 122 -4.55 -5.09 -1.30
C THR A 122 -3.09 -5.31 -0.87
N VAL A 123 -2.18 -5.55 -1.82
CA VAL A 123 -0.74 -5.75 -1.58
C VAL A 123 0.07 -4.76 -2.44
N GLY A 124 1.21 -4.31 -1.92
CA GLY A 124 2.15 -3.42 -2.64
C GLY A 124 2.15 -1.96 -2.21
N TRP A 125 1.23 -1.58 -1.31
CA TRP A 125 1.14 -0.21 -0.76
C TRP A 125 2.21 0.09 0.30
N ARG A 126 2.75 -0.92 0.98
CA ARG A 126 3.81 -0.71 1.98
C ARG A 126 5.07 -0.16 1.32
N ARG A 127 5.51 1.02 1.76
CA ARG A 127 6.74 1.71 1.30
C ARG A 127 7.70 2.03 2.44
N GLU A 128 7.72 1.17 3.45
CA GLU A 128 8.71 1.25 4.53
C GLU A 128 10.07 0.76 4.03
N SER A 129 11.14 1.43 4.47
CA SER A 129 12.50 1.04 4.15
C SER A 129 12.76 -0.43 4.52
N ILE A 130 13.33 -1.18 3.58
CA ILE A 130 13.74 -2.55 3.87
C ILE A 130 14.84 -2.57 4.94
N SER A 131 14.78 -3.53 5.87
CA SER A 131 15.82 -3.66 6.90
C SER A 131 17.12 -4.21 6.31
N SER A 132 18.27 -3.90 6.93
CA SER A 132 19.56 -4.50 6.53
C SER A 132 19.53 -6.03 6.59
N ALA A 133 18.73 -6.60 7.50
CA ALA A 133 18.58 -8.05 7.62
C ALA A 133 17.78 -8.64 6.44
N ASP A 134 16.78 -7.93 5.93
CA ASP A 134 15.97 -8.40 4.79
C ASP A 134 16.67 -8.15 3.46
N ILE A 135 17.49 -7.10 3.33
CA ILE A 135 18.38 -6.91 2.17
C ILE A 135 19.24 -8.15 1.94
N ARG A 136 19.83 -8.71 3.02
CA ARG A 136 20.68 -9.90 2.94
C ARG A 136 19.96 -11.18 2.50
N LYS A 137 18.61 -11.21 2.57
CA LYS A 137 17.81 -12.36 2.15
C LYS A 137 17.48 -12.31 0.65
N SER A 138 17.61 -11.15 0.02
CA SER A 138 17.31 -10.96 -1.41
C SER A 138 18.59 -10.90 -2.24
N THR A 139 18.67 -11.74 -3.27
CA THR A 139 19.76 -11.70 -4.25
C THR A 139 19.77 -10.38 -5.02
N LEU A 140 18.60 -9.85 -5.39
CA LEU A 140 18.50 -8.61 -6.14
C LEU A 140 18.88 -7.39 -5.29
N CYS A 141 18.39 -7.30 -4.05
CA CYS A 141 18.76 -6.23 -3.12
C CYS A 141 20.28 -6.21 -2.89
N MET A 142 20.90 -7.37 -2.66
CA MET A 142 22.35 -7.48 -2.52
C MET A 142 23.11 -7.04 -3.77
N ALA A 143 22.58 -7.32 -4.96
CA ALA A 143 23.23 -6.96 -6.22
C ALA A 143 23.19 -5.46 -6.53
N VAL A 144 22.21 -4.72 -5.99
CA VAL A 144 22.09 -3.27 -6.17
C VAL A 144 22.65 -2.47 -4.98
N LEU A 145 22.88 -3.10 -3.82
CA LEU A 145 23.38 -2.43 -2.63
C LEU A 145 24.73 -1.74 -2.89
N GLY A 146 24.82 -0.45 -2.54
CA GLY A 146 26.00 0.39 -2.72
C GLY A 146 26.29 0.77 -4.18
N THR A 147 25.48 0.33 -5.13
CA THR A 147 25.67 0.65 -6.56
C THR A 147 25.05 2.01 -6.91
N ARG A 148 25.61 2.67 -7.92
CA ARG A 148 25.27 4.02 -8.33
C ARG A 148 24.63 4.04 -9.71
N TRP A 149 23.64 4.89 -9.92
CA TRP A 149 22.81 4.87 -11.12
C TRP A 149 22.44 6.27 -11.60
N THR A 150 22.15 6.37 -12.89
CA THR A 150 21.28 7.42 -13.43
C THR A 150 19.82 7.05 -13.24
N TRP A 151 18.94 8.05 -13.20
CA TRP A 151 17.49 7.88 -13.28
C TRP A 151 16.94 8.91 -14.26
N ALA A 152 16.37 8.46 -15.38
CA ALA A 152 15.98 9.36 -16.48
C ALA A 152 17.13 10.31 -16.92
N GLY A 153 18.38 9.80 -16.92
CA GLY A 153 19.58 10.55 -17.26
C GLY A 153 20.17 11.42 -16.13
N ILE A 154 19.48 11.55 -15.00
CA ILE A 154 19.93 12.37 -13.85
C ILE A 154 20.86 11.55 -12.96
N LYS A 155 22.01 12.12 -12.58
CA LYS A 155 22.97 11.55 -11.61
C LYS A 155 22.87 12.29 -10.27
N GLU A 156 23.09 11.66 -9.12
CA GLU A 156 23.39 10.25 -8.84
C GLU A 156 22.33 9.66 -7.90
N PHE A 157 21.88 8.44 -8.19
CA PHE A 157 21.03 7.63 -7.33
C PHE A 157 21.82 6.46 -6.76
N ALA A 158 21.65 6.13 -5.48
CA ALA A 158 22.31 4.97 -4.88
C ALA A 158 21.42 4.24 -3.87
N PHE A 159 21.37 2.91 -4.00
CA PHE A 159 20.63 2.04 -3.08
C PHE A 159 21.52 1.70 -1.89
N LEU A 160 21.28 2.33 -0.74
CA LEU A 160 22.10 2.18 0.47
C LEU A 160 21.45 1.21 1.47
N ASP A 161 22.22 0.81 2.49
CA ASP A 161 21.74 -0.10 3.52
C ASP A 161 20.55 0.49 4.31
N ALA A 162 19.82 -0.37 5.02
CA ALA A 162 18.60 -0.01 5.75
C ALA A 162 17.53 0.69 4.88
N GLY A 163 17.51 0.40 3.57
CA GLY A 163 16.49 0.86 2.64
C GLY A 163 16.53 2.37 2.36
N VAL A 164 17.68 3.03 2.55
CA VAL A 164 17.88 4.44 2.19
C VAL A 164 18.21 4.55 0.70
N LEU A 165 17.42 5.32 -0.04
CA LEU A 165 17.70 5.65 -1.43
C LEU A 165 18.31 7.04 -1.49
N LYS A 166 19.60 7.14 -1.77
CA LYS A 166 20.23 8.44 -2.02
C LYS A 166 19.75 8.98 -3.37
N THR A 167 19.32 10.22 -3.42
CA THR A 167 18.93 10.94 -4.64
C THR A 167 19.69 12.27 -4.73
N PRO A 168 19.66 12.97 -5.88
CA PRO A 168 20.24 14.31 -6.01
C PRO A 168 19.57 15.37 -5.12
N TRP A 169 18.36 15.10 -4.64
CA TRP A 169 17.51 16.07 -3.94
C TRP A 169 17.28 15.72 -2.47
N GLY A 170 18.00 14.72 -1.95
CA GLY A 170 17.86 14.23 -0.59
C GLY A 170 17.73 12.70 -0.55
N GLU A 171 17.02 12.20 0.46
CA GLU A 171 16.85 10.77 0.69
C GLU A 171 15.42 10.32 0.41
N GLY A 172 15.31 9.20 -0.28
CA GLY A 172 14.09 8.42 -0.42
C GLY A 172 14.21 7.07 0.27
N LYS A 173 13.24 6.20 0.01
CA LYS A 173 13.18 4.84 0.53
C LYS A 173 13.21 3.84 -0.61
N TRP A 174 13.73 2.66 -0.34
CA TRP A 174 13.63 1.53 -1.26
C TRP A 174 13.47 0.21 -0.50
N GLY A 175 13.07 -0.81 -1.24
CA GLY A 175 12.91 -2.17 -0.73
C GLY A 175 12.34 -3.11 -1.78
N VAL A 176 11.94 -4.31 -1.37
CA VAL A 176 11.30 -5.29 -2.26
C VAL A 176 9.87 -4.84 -2.56
N ALA A 177 9.51 -4.79 -3.85
CA ALA A 177 8.14 -4.54 -4.27
C ALA A 177 7.33 -5.85 -4.20
N LEU A 178 6.34 -5.88 -3.30
CA LEU A 178 5.40 -7.00 -3.21
C LEU A 178 4.29 -6.82 -4.26
N ARG A 179 4.23 -7.73 -5.23
CA ARG A 179 3.21 -7.76 -6.31
C ARG A 179 3.04 -6.39 -7.02
N PRO A 180 4.12 -5.82 -7.57
CA PRO A 180 4.02 -4.57 -8.31
C PRO A 180 3.07 -4.73 -9.50
N LYS A 181 2.25 -3.71 -9.75
CA LYS A 181 1.36 -3.67 -10.92
C LYS A 181 2.03 -2.96 -12.09
N GLY A 182 1.67 -3.34 -13.31
CA GLY A 182 2.12 -2.69 -14.54
C GLY A 182 3.51 -3.13 -15.03
N MET A 183 4.17 -4.04 -14.33
CA MET A 183 5.44 -4.65 -14.75
C MET A 183 5.31 -6.17 -14.80
N ALA A 184 4.98 -6.70 -15.99
CA ALA A 184 4.80 -8.14 -16.18
C ALA A 184 6.09 -8.94 -15.86
N GLU A 185 7.25 -8.33 -16.06
CA GLU A 185 8.55 -8.89 -15.72
C GLU A 185 8.80 -9.05 -14.21
N CYS A 186 7.94 -8.47 -13.36
CA CYS A 186 7.99 -8.59 -11.91
C CYS A 186 7.09 -9.70 -11.36
N ALA A 187 6.50 -10.53 -12.25
CA ALA A 187 5.75 -11.70 -11.81
C ALA A 187 6.69 -12.73 -11.15
N PRO A 188 6.26 -13.41 -10.08
CA PRO A 188 7.03 -14.50 -9.49
C PRO A 188 7.47 -15.53 -10.55
N PRO A 189 8.70 -16.06 -10.47
CA PRO A 189 9.66 -15.95 -9.37
C PRO A 189 10.58 -14.72 -9.41
N ALA A 190 10.39 -13.79 -10.35
CA ALA A 190 11.23 -12.60 -10.43
C ALA A 190 11.01 -11.69 -9.23
N GLU A 191 12.10 -11.10 -8.74
CA GLU A 191 12.03 -10.07 -7.71
C GLU A 191 12.12 -8.69 -8.35
N CYS A 192 11.34 -7.75 -7.85
CA CYS A 192 11.41 -6.35 -8.23
C CYS A 192 11.52 -5.49 -6.98
N LEU A 193 12.05 -4.29 -7.15
CA LEU A 193 12.21 -3.34 -6.06
C LEU A 193 11.19 -2.22 -6.18
N PHE A 194 10.96 -1.50 -5.10
CA PHE A 194 10.33 -0.19 -5.16
C PHE A 194 11.34 0.89 -4.80
N ALA A 195 11.06 2.10 -5.28
CA ALA A 195 11.68 3.32 -4.80
C ALA A 195 10.59 4.35 -4.51
N ASP A 196 10.76 5.11 -3.45
CA ASP A 196 9.87 6.19 -3.07
C ASP A 196 10.73 7.42 -2.78
N PHE A 197 10.60 8.46 -3.61
CA PHE A 197 11.30 9.73 -3.45
C PHE A 197 10.51 10.84 -4.13
N SER A 198 10.72 12.08 -3.71
CA SER A 198 10.02 13.25 -4.27
C SER A 198 8.50 13.09 -4.36
N SER A 199 7.89 12.41 -3.36
CA SER A 199 6.45 12.09 -3.31
C SER A 199 5.94 11.24 -4.47
N ALA A 200 6.83 10.49 -5.14
CA ALA A 200 6.52 9.59 -6.23
C ALA A 200 6.97 8.16 -5.90
N ALA A 201 6.04 7.22 -6.05
CA ALA A 201 6.28 5.80 -5.86
C ALA A 201 6.59 5.14 -7.20
N HIS A 202 7.66 4.35 -7.24
CA HIS A 202 8.15 3.65 -8.43
C HIS A 202 8.26 2.15 -8.16
N HIS A 203 7.98 1.34 -9.19
CA HIS A 203 8.35 -0.05 -9.28
C HIS A 203 9.56 -0.20 -10.20
N LEU A 204 10.49 -1.09 -9.85
CA LEU A 204 11.77 -1.25 -10.50
C LEU A 204 12.03 -2.70 -10.89
N SER A 205 12.26 -2.91 -12.19
CA SER A 205 12.78 -4.17 -12.73
C SER A 205 14.22 -3.96 -13.18
N PHE A 206 15.12 -4.90 -12.84
CA PHE A 206 16.55 -4.77 -13.10
C PHE A 206 17.03 -5.74 -14.18
N GLN A 207 17.79 -5.21 -15.12
CA GLN A 207 18.61 -5.93 -16.09
C GLN A 207 20.07 -5.76 -15.67
N LEU A 208 20.46 -6.53 -14.64
CA LEU A 208 21.79 -6.42 -14.05
C LEU A 208 22.89 -6.83 -15.04
N PRO A 209 24.09 -6.22 -14.94
CA PRO A 209 24.45 -5.18 -13.98
C PRO A 209 24.15 -3.76 -14.48
N ASN A 210 23.62 -3.58 -15.69
CA ASN A 210 23.78 -2.33 -16.44
C ASN A 210 22.59 -1.39 -16.36
N ARG A 211 21.35 -1.91 -16.26
CA ARG A 211 20.14 -1.09 -16.43
C ARG A 211 19.02 -1.49 -15.48
N PHE A 212 18.14 -0.56 -15.21
CA PHE A 212 16.81 -0.85 -14.68
C PHE A 212 15.74 -0.07 -15.43
N LYS A 213 14.52 -0.59 -15.37
CA LYS A 213 13.30 0.09 -15.79
C LYS A 213 12.53 0.52 -14.55
N SER A 214 11.95 1.70 -14.60
CA SER A 214 11.17 2.30 -13.53
C SER A 214 9.79 2.66 -14.06
N LEU A 215 8.76 2.21 -13.35
CA LEU A 215 7.36 2.54 -13.63
C LEU A 215 6.78 3.30 -12.44
N ARG A 216 6.30 4.53 -12.66
CA ARG A 216 5.64 5.31 -11.62
C ARG A 216 4.21 4.80 -11.39
N VAL A 217 3.87 4.51 -10.13
CA VAL A 217 2.59 3.88 -9.73
C VAL A 217 1.37 4.75 -10.05
N GLY A 218 1.52 6.08 -9.99
CA GLY A 218 0.39 7.02 -10.14
C GLY A 218 -0.15 7.15 -11.57
N ASP A 219 0.74 7.26 -12.55
CA ASP A 219 0.39 7.56 -13.94
C ASP A 219 1.01 6.61 -14.96
N GLY A 220 1.81 5.64 -14.51
CA GLY A 220 2.47 4.68 -15.38
C GLY A 220 3.63 5.27 -16.19
N GLU A 221 4.16 6.46 -15.83
CA GLU A 221 5.33 7.00 -16.50
C GLU A 221 6.51 6.02 -16.38
N GLU A 222 7.08 5.68 -17.54
CA GLU A 222 8.21 4.77 -17.64
C GLU A 222 9.50 5.52 -17.94
N VAL A 223 10.52 5.27 -17.12
CA VAL A 223 11.88 5.77 -17.34
C VAL A 223 12.90 4.67 -17.12
N THR A 224 14.13 4.88 -17.60
CA THR A 224 15.22 3.92 -17.38
C THR A 224 16.35 4.54 -16.58
N GLY A 225 17.06 3.68 -15.86
CA GLY A 225 18.32 4.01 -15.22
C GLY A 225 19.45 3.16 -15.77
N LYS A 226 20.67 3.72 -15.71
CA LYS A 226 21.90 3.04 -16.11
C LYS A 226 22.91 3.08 -14.98
N ARG A 227 23.68 2.01 -14.82
CA ARG A 227 24.70 1.92 -13.78
C ARG A 227 25.84 2.88 -14.08
N LEU A 228 26.36 3.50 -13.04
CA LEU A 228 27.57 4.31 -13.06
C LEU A 228 28.76 3.46 -12.62
N THR A 229 29.87 3.64 -13.32
CA THR A 229 31.20 3.15 -12.94
C THR A 229 31.74 3.89 -11.72
N ASP A 230 32.82 3.39 -11.12
CA ASP A 230 33.44 4.03 -9.96
C ASP A 230 33.92 5.46 -10.22
N ALA A 231 34.22 5.78 -11.49
CA ALA A 231 34.58 7.12 -11.95
C ALA A 231 33.37 8.03 -12.31
N GLY A 232 32.13 7.61 -12.02
CA GLY A 232 30.91 8.39 -12.29
C GLY A 232 30.47 8.45 -13.77
N LYS A 233 31.13 7.68 -14.65
CA LYS A 233 30.74 7.52 -16.06
C LYS A 233 29.71 6.40 -16.20
N GLU A 234 28.79 6.51 -17.15
CA GLU A 234 27.85 5.41 -17.45
C GLU A 234 28.63 4.16 -17.89
N MET A 235 28.16 2.98 -17.48
CA MET A 235 28.69 1.68 -17.90
C MET A 235 27.98 1.18 -19.16
#